data_AF-A0A6L9L9C0-F1
#
_entry.id   AF-A0A6L9L9C0-F1
#
_cell.length_a   1.000
_cell.length_b   1.000
_cell.length_c   1.000
_cell.angle_alpha   90.00
_cell.angle_beta   90.00
_cell.angle_gamma   90.00
#
_symmetry.space_group_name_H-M   'P 1'
#
loop_
_entity.id
_entity.type
_entity.pdbx_description
1 polymer ?
#
loop_
_entity_poly.entity_id
_entity_poly.type
_entity_poly.pdbx_seq_one_letter_code
_entity_poly.pdbx_strand_id
1 'polypeptide(L)'
;MINESDEKKCTYYIDVIERAPKPGEYMVWVGKKGINQVLMIKSVKAVKHKVVTDTQAYHLKLQPMNYLKELTVIDEKRRMGVPVSCRVWVRGEEAWPSYWHPRSKKR
;
A
#
# COMPACT_ATOMS: atom_id res chain seq x y z
N MET A 1 8.37 24.49 -3.76
CA MET A 1 8.25 24.26 -2.30
C MET A 1 7.30 23.10 -2.11
N ILE A 2 7.78 21.97 -1.59
CA ILE A 2 6.92 20.85 -1.22
C ILE A 2 6.46 21.14 0.20
N ASN A 3 5.17 21.41 0.42
CA ASN A 3 4.63 21.60 1.76
C ASN A 3 4.94 20.35 2.60
N GLU A 4 5.74 20.51 3.66
CA GLU A 4 6.06 19.45 4.64
C GLU A 4 4.83 18.98 5.46
N SER A 5 3.65 19.56 5.21
CA SER A 5 2.52 19.56 6.12
C SER A 5 1.56 18.36 6.00
N ASP A 6 1.78 17.43 5.08
CA ASP A 6 0.80 16.36 4.74
C ASP A 6 1.38 14.93 4.87
N GLU A 7 2.37 14.75 5.75
CA GLU A 7 2.94 13.42 6.03
C GLU A 7 1.88 12.52 6.69
N LYS A 8 1.57 11.40 6.04
CA LYS A 8 0.68 10.36 6.57
C LYS A 8 1.49 9.27 7.25
N LYS A 9 0.90 8.66 8.27
CA LYS A 9 1.47 7.50 8.97
C LYS A 9 0.48 6.35 8.91
N CYS A 10 0.97 5.15 8.66
CA CYS A 10 0.17 3.94 8.76
C CYS A 10 1.00 2.76 9.28
N THR A 11 0.29 1.72 9.71
CA THR A 11 0.88 0.39 9.92
C THR A 11 0.47 -0.47 8.74
N TYR A 12 1.45 -1.07 8.09
CA TYR A 12 1.25 -1.97 6.96
C TYR A 12 1.72 -3.37 7.31
N TYR A 13 0.92 -4.37 6.98
CA TYR A 13 1.19 -5.78 7.26
C TYR A 13 1.44 -6.47 5.94
N ILE A 14 2.54 -7.22 5.87
CA ILE A 14 2.87 -8.07 4.73
C ILE A 14 3.22 -9.46 5.24
N ASP A 15 3.10 -10.47 4.39
CA ASP A 15 3.59 -11.82 4.71
C ASP A 15 5.11 -11.77 4.97
N VAL A 16 5.60 -12.58 5.91
CA VAL A 16 7.04 -12.68 6.22
C VAL A 16 7.88 -13.18 5.04
N ILE A 17 7.27 -13.87 4.07
CA ILE A 17 7.96 -14.30 2.84
C ILE A 17 8.13 -13.15 1.83
N GLU A 18 7.35 -12.08 1.97
CA GLU A 18 7.44 -10.92 1.09
C GLU A 18 8.59 -9.99 1.51
N ARG A 19 9.16 -9.30 0.51
CA ARG A 19 10.21 -8.32 0.76
C ARG A 19 9.68 -7.16 1.59
N ALA A 20 10.52 -6.59 2.46
CA ALA A 20 10.16 -5.36 3.17
C ALA A 20 9.95 -4.19 2.18
N PRO A 21 8.99 -3.27 2.46
CA PRO A 21 8.88 -2.02 1.74
C PRO A 21 10.13 -1.16 1.98
N LYS A 22 10.46 -0.28 1.04
CA LYS A 22 11.64 0.60 1.10
C LYS A 22 11.27 2.07 0.92
N PRO A 23 12.04 2.99 1.53
CA PRO A 23 11.94 4.41 1.18
C PRO A 23 12.14 4.65 -0.33
N GLY A 24 11.38 5.58 -0.89
CA GLY A 24 11.36 5.89 -2.32
C GLY A 24 10.31 5.09 -3.11
N GLU A 25 9.87 3.95 -2.61
CA GLU A 25 8.81 3.17 -3.27
C GLU A 25 7.44 3.84 -3.10
N TYR A 26 6.51 3.49 -3.99
CA TYR A 26 5.14 3.97 -3.92
C TYR A 26 4.24 2.99 -3.17
N MET A 27 3.29 3.56 -2.42
CA MET A 27 2.15 2.88 -1.86
C MET A 27 0.88 3.51 -2.42
N VAL A 28 -0.10 2.67 -2.73
CA VAL A 28 -1.35 3.12 -3.34
C VAL A 28 -2.53 2.67 -2.52
N TRP A 29 -3.30 3.64 -2.05
CA TRP A 29 -4.56 3.39 -1.38
C TRP A 29 -5.64 3.20 -2.43
N VAL A 30 -6.18 1.98 -2.50
CA VAL A 30 -7.24 1.61 -3.43
C VAL A 30 -8.56 1.60 -2.68
N GLY A 31 -9.47 2.49 -3.08
CA GLY A 31 -10.82 2.59 -2.55
C GLY A 31 -11.85 1.86 -3.43
N LYS A 32 -13.12 1.91 -3.04
CA LYS A 32 -14.23 1.27 -3.78
C LYS A 32 -14.37 1.74 -5.23
N LYS A 33 -13.98 2.98 -5.53
CA LYS A 33 -14.10 3.61 -6.85
C LYS A 33 -12.77 3.62 -7.63
N GLY A 34 -11.77 2.84 -7.20
CA GLY A 34 -10.43 2.81 -7.80
C GLY A 34 -9.38 3.53 -6.94
N ILE A 35 -8.40 4.15 -7.59
CA ILE A 35 -7.24 4.76 -6.94
C ILE A 35 -7.66 5.97 -6.08
N ASN A 36 -7.59 5.81 -4.75
CA ASN A 36 -7.92 6.88 -3.82
C ASN A 36 -6.72 7.79 -3.58
N GLN A 37 -5.51 7.24 -3.42
CA GLN A 37 -4.32 8.05 -3.15
C GLN A 37 -3.04 7.34 -3.58
N VAL A 38 -2.09 8.11 -4.12
CA VAL A 38 -0.71 7.66 -4.35
C VAL A 38 0.18 8.33 -3.32
N LEU A 39 1.03 7.53 -2.68
CA LEU A 39 1.85 7.91 -1.54
C LEU A 39 3.28 7.42 -1.79
N MET A 40 4.28 8.25 -1.54
CA MET A 40 5.68 7.81 -1.56
C MET A 40 6.13 7.46 -0.14
N ILE A 41 6.79 6.33 0.02
CA ILE A 41 7.33 5.88 1.30
C ILE A 41 8.57 6.73 1.65
N LYS A 42 8.53 7.42 2.77
CA LYS A 42 9.64 8.23 3.30
C LYS A 42 10.50 7.48 4.29
N SER A 43 9.87 6.66 5.13
CA SER A 43 10.58 5.85 6.10
C SER A 43 9.83 4.56 6.39
N VAL A 44 10.57 3.52 6.72
CA VAL A 44 10.06 2.21 7.09
C VAL A 44 10.67 1.79 8.42
N LYS A 45 9.82 1.38 9.37
CA LYS A 45 10.26 0.84 10.65
C LYS A 45 9.53 -0.47 10.96
N ALA A 46 10.26 -1.58 11.03
CA ALA A 46 9.68 -2.86 11.43
C ALA A 46 9.16 -2.80 12.88
N VAL A 47 8.00 -3.38 13.11
CA VAL A 47 7.40 -3.53 14.43
C VAL A 47 7.91 -4.83 15.05
N LYS A 48 8.40 -4.76 16.29
CA LYS A 48 8.79 -5.95 17.04
C LYS A 48 7.53 -6.63 17.58
N HIS A 49 7.22 -7.82 17.06
CA HIS A 49 6.15 -8.66 17.58
C HIS A 49 6.62 -9.41 18.83
N LYS A 50 5.71 -9.60 19.80
CA LYS A 50 5.98 -10.43 20.99
C LYS A 50 5.76 -11.92 20.73
N VAL A 51 5.05 -12.25 19.65
CA VAL A 51 4.64 -13.60 19.26
C VAL A 51 5.01 -13.80 17.80
N VAL A 52 5.34 -15.04 17.41
CA VAL A 52 5.61 -15.39 16.01
C VAL A 52 4.29 -15.32 15.23
N THR A 53 4.31 -14.59 14.12
CA THR A 53 3.16 -14.39 13.23
C THR A 53 3.61 -14.59 11.79
N ASP A 54 2.71 -15.07 10.93
CA ASP A 54 2.97 -15.22 9.49
C ASP A 54 3.02 -13.87 8.75
N THR A 55 2.84 -12.76 9.47
CA THR A 55 2.92 -11.40 8.93
C THR A 55 3.90 -10.54 9.72
N GLN A 56 4.61 -9.67 9.00
CA GLN A 56 5.44 -8.62 9.58
C GLN A 56 4.75 -7.27 9.43
N ALA A 57 4.67 -6.52 10.53
CA ALA A 57 4.12 -5.17 10.53
C ALA A 57 5.23 -4.12 10.38
N TYR A 58 4.94 -3.06 9.63
CA TYR A 58 5.84 -1.93 9.40
C TYR A 58 5.11 -0.61 9.66
N HIS A 59 5.71 0.27 10.45
CA HIS A 59 5.29 1.67 10.52
C HIS A 59 5.90 2.44 9.34
N LEU A 60 5.02 3.00 8.51
CA LEU A 60 5.40 3.77 7.34
C LEU A 60 5.12 5.25 7.58
N LYS A 61 6.05 6.10 7.14
CA LYS A 61 5.80 7.52 6.89
C LYS A 61 5.64 7.73 5.40
N LEU A 62 4.60 8.44 5.00
CA LEU A 62 4.13 8.51 3.63
C LEU A 62 3.93 9.97 3.22
N GLN A 63 4.41 10.33 2.04
CA GLN A 63 4.17 11.64 1.44
C GLN A 63 3.13 11.51 0.30
N PRO A 64 2.02 12.26 0.32
CA PRO A 64 1.07 12.34 -0.78
C PRO A 64 1.72 12.78 -2.10
N MET A 65 1.45 12.04 -3.16
CA MET A 65 1.90 12.30 -4.54
C MET A 65 0.70 12.24 -5.49
N ASN A 66 -0.36 12.99 -5.17
CA ASN A 66 -1.66 12.87 -5.85
C ASN A 66 -1.60 13.17 -7.36
N TYR A 67 -0.61 13.95 -7.81
CA TYR A 67 -0.37 14.20 -9.24
C TYR A 67 0.04 12.93 -10.01
N LEU A 68 0.44 11.85 -9.34
CA LEU A 68 0.77 10.56 -9.96
C LEU A 68 -0.43 9.64 -10.15
N LYS A 69 -1.63 10.03 -9.69
CA LYS A 69 -2.84 9.20 -9.81
C LYS A 69 -3.14 8.78 -11.24
N GLU A 70 -2.99 9.69 -12.20
CA GLU A 70 -3.24 9.43 -13.63
C GLU A 70 -2.22 8.47 -14.23
N LEU A 71 -1.05 8.34 -13.62
CA LEU A 71 0.02 7.43 -14.01
C LEU A 71 -0.02 6.10 -13.23
N THR A 72 -1.15 5.82 -12.57
CA THR A 72 -1.34 4.64 -11.73
C THR A 72 -2.26 3.64 -12.43
N VAL A 73 -1.83 2.38 -12.51
CA VAL A 73 -2.58 1.29 -13.14
C VAL A 73 -2.82 0.17 -12.13
N ILE A 74 -4.03 -0.35 -12.07
CA ILE A 74 -4.35 -1.59 -11.35
C ILE A 74 -4.38 -2.72 -12.38
N ASP A 75 -3.49 -3.69 -12.22
CA ASP A 75 -3.54 -4.95 -12.95
C ASP A 75 -4.32 -5.98 -12.12
N GLU A 76 -5.63 -6.06 -12.39
CA GLU A 76 -6.50 -7.11 -11.84
C GLU A 76 -6.44 -8.35 -12.73
N LYS A 77 -5.59 -9.32 -12.36
CA LYS A 77 -5.64 -10.63 -13.02
C LYS A 77 -6.79 -11.43 -12.46
N ARG A 78 -7.70 -11.86 -13.34
CA ARG A 78 -8.81 -12.76 -13.02
C ARG A 78 -8.56 -14.14 -13.62
N ARG A 79 -8.86 -15.20 -12.87
CA ARG A 79 -8.88 -16.59 -13.34
C ARG A 79 -10.24 -17.17 -13.01
N MET A 80 -10.95 -17.66 -14.02
CA MET A 80 -12.32 -18.18 -13.85
C MET A 80 -13.27 -17.17 -13.19
N GLY A 81 -13.12 -15.88 -13.49
CA GLY A 81 -13.89 -14.79 -12.88
C GLY A 81 -13.48 -14.41 -11.46
N VAL A 82 -12.53 -15.12 -10.84
CA VAL A 82 -12.02 -14.84 -9.48
C VAL A 82 -10.75 -13.98 -9.58
N PRO A 83 -10.65 -12.85 -8.84
CA PRO A 83 -9.41 -12.08 -8.74
C PRO A 83 -8.30 -12.94 -8.13
N VAL A 84 -7.20 -13.14 -8.84
CA VAL A 84 -6.06 -13.98 -8.41
C VAL A 84 -4.91 -13.14 -7.90
N SER A 85 -4.74 -11.95 -8.46
CA SER A 85 -3.75 -10.99 -8.00
C SER A 85 -4.20 -9.59 -8.40
N CYS A 86 -4.15 -8.67 -7.45
CA CYS A 86 -4.35 -7.25 -7.72
C CYS A 86 -3.02 -6.54 -7.47
N ARG A 87 -2.28 -6.28 -8.55
CA ARG A 87 -1.01 -5.52 -8.50
C ARG A 87 -1.27 -4.09 -8.90
N VAL A 88 -0.49 -3.17 -8.35
CA VAL A 88 -0.62 -1.75 -8.66
C VAL A 88 0.73 -1.24 -9.15
N TRP A 89 0.69 -0.40 -10.17
CA TRP A 89 1.87 0.18 -10.80
C TRP A 89 1.75 1.69 -10.80
N VAL A 90 2.83 2.41 -10.50
CA VAL A 90 2.92 3.88 -10.56
C VAL A 90 4.09 4.23 -11.45
N ARG A 91 3.85 4.91 -12.57
CA ARG A 91 4.89 5.24 -13.57
C ARG A 91 5.68 4.03 -14.10
N GLY A 92 5.04 2.86 -14.17
CA GLY A 92 5.69 1.62 -14.62
C GLY A 92 6.50 0.88 -13.54
N GLU A 93 6.54 1.40 -12.30
CA GLU A 93 7.14 0.73 -11.15
C GLU A 93 6.06 0.05 -10.30
N GLU A 94 6.34 -1.16 -9.81
CA GLU A 94 5.41 -1.88 -8.93
C GLU A 94 5.30 -1.16 -7.59
N ALA A 95 4.06 -0.93 -7.16
CA ALA A 95 3.71 -0.18 -5.97
C ALA A 95 2.97 -1.06 -4.96
N TRP A 96 3.13 -0.75 -3.68
CA TRP A 96 2.48 -1.47 -2.58
C TRP A 96 0.99 -1.17 -2.54
N PRO A 97 0.11 -2.15 -2.77
CA PRO A 97 -1.31 -1.90 -2.70
C PRO A 97 -1.79 -1.90 -1.24
N SER A 98 -2.70 -0.99 -0.94
CA SER A 98 -3.46 -0.97 0.30
C SER A 98 -4.94 -0.90 -0.04
N TYR A 99 -5.56 -2.07 -0.15
CA TYR A 99 -6.98 -2.20 -0.42
C TYR A 99 -7.80 -1.86 0.82
N TRP A 100 -8.80 -1.00 0.66
CA TRP A 100 -9.80 -0.82 1.70
C TRP A 100 -10.66 -2.09 1.78
N HIS A 101 -10.52 -2.85 2.86
CA HIS A 101 -11.48 -3.90 3.19
C HIS A 101 -12.55 -3.31 4.10
N PRO A 102 -13.85 -3.41 3.74
CA PRO A 102 -14.90 -3.06 4.68
C PRO A 102 -14.71 -3.87 5.96
N ARG A 103 -14.70 -3.20 7.12
CA ARG A 103 -14.80 -3.92 8.39
C ARG A 103 -16.10 -4.71 8.34
N SER A 104 -16.01 -6.04 8.35
CA SER A 104 -17.17 -6.90 8.59
C SER A 104 -17.86 -6.35 9.84
N LYS A 105 -19.14 -5.96 9.73
CA LYS A 105 -19.93 -5.68 10.94
C LYS A 105 -19.79 -6.93 11.82
N LYS A 106 -19.25 -6.77 13.03
CA LYS A 106 -19.32 -7.83 14.04
C LYS A 106 -20.80 -8.20 14.13
N ARG A 107 -21.11 -9.44 13.75
CA ARG A 107 -22.44 -10.01 13.89
C ARG A 107 -22.60 -10.51 15.31
#